data_AF-A0A6V7TZA9-F1
#
_entry.id   AF-A0A6V7TZA9-F1
#
_cell.length_a   1.000
_cell.length_b   1.000
_cell.length_c   1.000
_cell.angle_alpha   90.00
_cell.angle_beta   90.00
_cell.angle_gamma   90.00
#
_symmetry.space_group_name_H-M   'P 1'
#
loop_
_entity.id
_entity.type
_entity.pdbx_description
1 polymer ?
#
loop_
_entity_poly.entity_id
_entity_poly.type
_entity_poly.pdbx_seq_one_letter_code
_entity_poly.pdbx_strand_id
1 'polypeptide(L)'
;MLISYLIIFICGFKMVYYVNLHVGLDQNMKRLLKQLTKTLIILTIIPFINQLLAILTIFTKYNNKTNNSQDTNTILIYNNKLIVYIFLSFFTHFIPVFNPIVCIITNKPYKEAVLNRLRIHPQ
;
A
#
# COMPACT_ATOMS: atom_id res chain seq x y z
N MET A 1 12.53 -4.83 -5.38
CA MET A 1 11.24 -4.71 -4.65
C MET A 1 10.03 -4.68 -5.57
N LEU A 2 10.04 -3.99 -6.73
CA LEU A 2 8.89 -3.93 -7.65
C LEU A 2 8.38 -5.31 -8.12
N ILE A 3 9.30 -6.25 -8.36
CA ILE A 3 9.00 -7.66 -8.67
C ILE A 3 8.22 -8.35 -7.53
N SER A 4 8.57 -8.05 -6.27
CA SER A 4 7.89 -8.62 -5.09
C SER A 4 6.42 -8.19 -5.03
N TYR A 5 6.11 -6.94 -5.36
CA TYR A 5 4.73 -6.44 -5.42
C TYR A 5 3.92 -7.10 -6.55
N LEU A 6 4.52 -7.29 -7.72
CA LEU A 6 3.89 -8.02 -8.83
C LEU A 6 3.59 -9.48 -8.45
N ILE A 7 4.53 -10.16 -7.79
CA ILE A 7 4.32 -11.53 -7.30
C ILE A 7 3.15 -11.56 -6.32
N ILE A 8 3.11 -10.65 -5.34
CA ILE A 8 2.01 -10.58 -4.35
C ILE A 8 0.66 -10.35 -5.06
N PHE A 9 0.62 -9.50 -6.08
CA PHE A 9 -0.61 -9.26 -6.85
C PHE A 9 -1.07 -10.51 -7.60
N ILE A 10 -0.17 -11.20 -8.30
CA ILE A 10 -0.46 -12.44 -9.03
C ILE A 10 -0.92 -13.54 -8.06
N CYS A 11 -0.22 -13.71 -6.93
CA CYS A 11 -0.58 -14.66 -5.89
C CYS A 11 -1.95 -14.35 -5.29
N GLY A 12 -2.24 -13.08 -5.01
CA GLY A 12 -3.54 -12.63 -4.51
C GLY A 12 -4.67 -12.96 -5.48
N PHE A 13 -4.48 -12.68 -6.77
CA PHE A 13 -5.46 -13.00 -7.80
C PHE A 13 -5.70 -14.52 -7.90
N LYS A 14 -4.63 -15.31 -7.94
CA LYS A 14 -4.71 -16.78 -7.99
C LYS A 14 -5.42 -17.35 -6.75
N MET A 15 -5.18 -16.79 -5.57
CA MET A 15 -5.86 -17.19 -4.34
C MET A 15 -7.37 -16.88 -4.39
N VAL A 16 -7.78 -15.71 -4.86
CA VAL A 16 -9.22 -15.39 -5.00
C VAL A 16 -9.90 -16.35 -5.98
N TYR A 17 -9.24 -16.65 -7.10
CA TYR A 17 -9.73 -17.59 -8.10
C TYR A 17 -9.87 -19.01 -7.53
N TYR A 18 -8.84 -19.48 -6.82
CA TYR A 18 -8.83 -20.79 -6.17
C TYR A 18 -10.00 -20.95 -5.17
N VAL A 19 -10.23 -19.94 -4.33
CA VAL A 19 -11.31 -19.96 -3.33
C VAL A 19 -12.71 -19.99 -3.95
N ASN A 20 -12.87 -19.42 -5.15
CA ASN A 20 -14.12 -19.51 -5.89
C ASN A 20 -14.38 -20.92 -6.43
N LEU A 21 -13.33 -21.57 -6.95
CA LEU A 21 -13.45 -22.89 -7.58
C LEU A 21 -13.54 -24.04 -6.58
N HIS A 22 -12.97 -23.89 -5.38
CA HIS A 22 -12.86 -25.03 -4.46
C HIS A 22 -14.22 -25.37 -3.82
N VAL A 23 -14.76 -26.57 -4.12
CA VAL A 23 -16.10 -26.99 -3.69
C VAL A 23 -16.13 -27.40 -2.21
N GLY A 24 -15.02 -27.87 -1.63
CA GLY A 24 -14.94 -28.33 -0.24
C GLY A 24 -14.83 -27.25 0.84
N LEU A 25 -14.88 -25.97 0.47
CA LEU A 25 -14.71 -24.83 1.36
C LEU A 25 -16.09 -24.29 1.76
N ASP A 26 -16.39 -24.24 3.06
CA ASP A 26 -17.63 -23.64 3.59
C ASP A 26 -17.78 -22.17 3.13
N GLN A 27 -19.00 -21.71 2.87
CA GLN A 27 -19.28 -20.37 2.38
C GLN A 27 -18.70 -19.29 3.29
N ASN A 28 -18.74 -19.50 4.61
CA ASN A 28 -18.14 -18.57 5.57
C ASN A 28 -16.61 -18.50 5.44
N MET A 29 -15.94 -19.65 5.33
CA MET A 29 -14.49 -19.67 5.12
C MET A 29 -14.11 -19.03 3.78
N LYS A 30 -14.88 -19.26 2.70
CA LYS A 30 -14.67 -18.59 1.41
C LYS A 30 -14.74 -17.07 1.54
N ARG A 31 -15.73 -16.58 2.29
CA ARG A 31 -15.92 -15.14 2.53
C ARG A 31 -14.74 -14.56 3.32
N LEU A 32 -14.32 -15.22 4.39
CA LEU A 32 -13.20 -14.78 5.22
C LEU A 32 -11.90 -14.73 4.43
N LEU A 33 -11.61 -15.77 3.66
CA LEU A 33 -10.39 -15.85 2.86
C LEU A 33 -10.37 -14.78 1.76
N LYS A 34 -11.50 -14.51 1.10
CA LYS A 34 -11.61 -13.38 0.17
C LYS A 34 -11.37 -12.03 0.82
N GLN A 35 -11.92 -11.80 2.03
CA GLN A 35 -11.70 -10.55 2.76
C GLN A 35 -10.23 -10.37 3.14
N LEU A 36 -9.59 -11.46 3.59
CA LEU A 36 -8.18 -11.45 3.97
C LEU A 36 -7.29 -11.20 2.75
N THR A 37 -7.54 -11.85 1.62
CA THR A 37 -6.79 -11.61 0.37
C THR A 37 -6.99 -10.19 -0.16
N LYS A 38 -8.22 -9.64 -0.11
CA LYS A 38 -8.47 -8.23 -0.46
C LYS A 38 -7.71 -7.27 0.45
N THR A 39 -7.70 -7.53 1.75
CA THR A 39 -6.96 -6.75 2.75
C THR A 39 -5.47 -6.76 2.43
N LEU A 40 -4.91 -7.93 2.14
CA LEU A 40 -3.51 -8.07 1.75
C LEU A 40 -3.20 -7.25 0.50
N ILE A 41 -4.02 -7.33 -0.55
CA ILE A 41 -3.83 -6.55 -1.78
C ILE A 41 -3.79 -5.04 -1.47
N ILE A 42 -4.74 -4.54 -0.66
CA ILE A 42 -4.79 -3.12 -0.29
C ILE A 42 -3.54 -2.69 0.50
N LEU A 43 -3.13 -3.50 1.49
CA LEU A 43 -1.90 -3.27 2.26
C LEU A 43 -0.65 -3.23 1.38
N THR A 44 -0.68 -3.92 0.24
CA THR A 44 0.48 -4.00 -0.66
C THR A 44 0.49 -2.86 -1.69
N ILE A 45 -0.67 -2.30 -2.05
CA ILE A 45 -0.78 -1.18 -3.00
C ILE A 45 -0.19 0.12 -2.43
N ILE A 46 -0.43 0.41 -1.15
CA ILE A 46 0.06 1.64 -0.50
C ILE A 46 1.59 1.78 -0.61
N PRO A 47 2.40 0.79 -0.16
CA PRO A 47 3.85 0.87 -0.30
C PRO A 47 4.31 0.79 -1.76
N PHE A 48 3.57 0.10 -2.64
CA PHE A 48 3.89 0.05 -4.07
C PHE A 48 3.81 1.43 -4.74
N ILE A 49 2.71 2.16 -4.53
CA ILE A 49 2.54 3.53 -5.06
C ILE A 49 3.66 4.44 -4.53
N ASN A 50 3.98 4.31 -3.25
CA ASN A 50 5.00 5.12 -2.62
C ASN A 50 6.40 4.88 -3.24
N GLN A 51 6.76 3.62 -3.47
CA GLN A 51 8.00 3.26 -4.16
C GLN A 51 8.01 3.68 -5.63
N LEU A 52 6.87 3.59 -6.32
CA LEU A 52 6.76 4.00 -7.72
C LEU A 52 7.04 5.51 -7.86
N LEU A 53 6.48 6.35 -6.98
CA LEU A 53 6.78 7.79 -6.95
C LEU A 53 8.27 8.07 -6.68
N ALA A 54 8.91 7.31 -5.78
CA ALA A 54 10.34 7.46 -5.51
C ALA A 54 11.20 7.14 -6.75
N ILE A 55 10.82 6.13 -7.53
CA ILE A 55 11.53 5.79 -8.77
C ILE A 55 11.31 6.86 -9.85
N LEU A 56 10.08 7.35 -10.03
CA LEU A 56 9.75 8.40 -11.00
C LEU A 56 10.53 9.70 -10.72
N THR A 57 10.68 10.08 -9.45
CA THR A 57 11.46 11.26 -9.07
C THR A 57 12.95 11.11 -9.37
N ILE A 58 13.53 9.92 -9.20
CA ILE A 58 14.92 9.63 -9.60
C ILE A 58 15.07 9.68 -11.13
N PHE A 59 14.14 9.08 -11.87
CA PHE A 59 14.20 9.03 -13.33
C PHE A 59 14.13 10.43 -13.97
N THR A 60 13.25 11.30 -13.45
CA THR A 60 13.18 12.70 -13.90
C THR A 60 14.42 13.52 -13.54
N LYS A 61 15.18 13.15 -12.50
CA LYS A 61 16.47 13.78 -12.18
C LYS A 61 17.56 13.37 -13.18
N TYR A 62 17.57 12.11 -13.58
CA TYR A 62 18.54 11.59 -14.56
C TYR A 62 18.37 12.24 -15.93
N ASN A 63 17.13 12.32 -16.45
CA ASN A 63 16.86 12.91 -17.76
C ASN A 63 17.12 14.42 -17.82
N ASN A 64 16.90 15.15 -16.73
CA ASN A 64 17.10 16.60 -16.70
C ASN A 64 18.59 16.99 -16.59
N LYS A 65 19.47 16.09 -16.15
CA LYS A 65 20.92 16.37 -16.06
C LYS A 65 21.59 16.52 -17.44
N THR A 66 20.91 16.08 -18.49
CA THR A 66 21.35 16.19 -19.89
C THR A 66 21.07 17.55 -20.54
N ASN A 67 20.21 18.38 -19.93
CA ASN A 67 19.83 19.70 -20.46
C ASN A 67 20.35 20.81 -19.54
N ASN A 68 21.61 21.20 -19.73
CA ASN A 68 22.26 22.30 -18.98
C ASN A 68 21.77 23.67 -19.46
N SER A 69 20.57 24.10 -19.03
CA SER A 69 20.24 25.53 -18.93
C SER A 69 19.87 25.86 -17.49
N GLN A 70 20.71 26.64 -16.82
CA GLN A 70 20.45 27.17 -15.48
C GLN A 70 19.53 28.40 -15.61
N ASP A 71 18.25 28.17 -15.80
CA ASP A 71 17.22 29.20 -15.66
C ASP A 71 16.64 29.18 -14.24
N THR A 72 16.09 30.31 -13.80
CA THR A 72 15.35 30.49 -12.53
C THR A 72 14.23 29.46 -12.32
N ASN A 73 13.69 28.90 -13.40
CA ASN A 73 12.75 27.78 -13.40
C ASN A 73 13.35 26.50 -12.77
N THR A 74 14.65 26.29 -12.88
CA THR A 74 15.36 25.09 -12.39
C THR A 74 15.43 25.09 -10.85
N ILE A 75 15.54 26.26 -10.21
CA ILE A 75 15.52 26.42 -8.75
C ILE A 75 14.12 26.12 -8.19
N LEU A 76 13.07 26.64 -8.84
CA LEU A 76 11.68 26.41 -8.43
C LEU A 76 11.28 24.93 -8.59
N ILE A 77 11.71 24.28 -9.67
CA ILE A 77 11.55 22.83 -9.88
C ILE A 77 12.30 22.04 -8.80
N TYR A 78 13.50 22.46 -8.40
CA TYR A 78 14.27 21.78 -7.37
C TYR A 78 13.60 21.86 -5.99
N ASN A 79 13.08 23.04 -5.62
CA ASN A 79 12.37 23.24 -4.36
C ASN A 79 11.07 22.43 -4.31
N ASN A 80 10.29 22.41 -5.40
CA ASN A 80 9.10 21.55 -5.49
C ASN A 80 9.44 20.06 -5.41
N LYS A 81 10.55 19.61 -6.01
CA LYS A 81 11.01 18.23 -5.88
C LYS A 81 11.41 17.87 -4.45
N LEU A 82 12.10 18.77 -3.75
CA LEU A 82 12.47 18.58 -2.34
C LEU A 82 11.22 18.42 -1.46
N ILE A 83 10.21 19.27 -1.64
CA ILE A 83 8.92 19.18 -0.93
C ILE A 83 8.25 17.83 -1.19
N VAL A 84 8.20 17.39 -2.46
CA VAL A 84 7.66 16.07 -2.81
C VAL A 84 8.43 14.94 -2.12
N TYR A 85 9.76 15.00 -2.05
CA TYR A 85 10.56 13.98 -1.35
C TYR A 85 10.31 13.95 0.16
N ILE A 86 10.24 15.12 0.81
CA ILE A 86 9.94 15.22 2.25
C ILE A 86 8.55 14.65 2.53
N PHE A 87 7.57 15.00 1.69
CA PHE A 87 6.21 14.48 1.80
C PHE A 87 6.20 12.96 1.60
N LEU A 88 6.87 12.43 0.58
CA LEU A 88 6.96 11.00 0.31
C LEU A 88 7.60 10.22 1.47
N SER A 89 8.68 10.76 2.03
CA SER A 89 9.38 10.22 3.20
C SER A 89 8.51 10.25 4.45
N PHE A 90 7.70 11.30 4.64
CA PHE A 90 6.72 11.33 5.72
C PHE A 90 5.72 10.18 5.55
N PHE A 91 5.12 10.02 4.37
CA PHE A 91 4.14 8.95 4.13
C PHE A 91 4.71 7.53 4.28
N THR A 92 5.98 7.27 3.92
CA THR A 92 6.60 5.95 4.19
C THR A 92 6.65 5.63 5.68
N HIS A 93 6.91 6.61 6.53
CA HIS A 93 6.94 6.40 7.98
C HIS A 93 5.57 6.11 8.59
N PHE A 94 4.48 6.51 7.91
CA PHE A 94 3.11 6.21 8.35
C PHE A 94 2.57 4.86 7.86
N ILE A 95 3.30 4.12 7.01
CA ILE A 95 2.87 2.79 6.53
C ILE A 95 2.52 1.83 7.70
N PRO A 96 3.33 1.72 8.78
CA PRO A 96 2.98 0.87 9.92
C PRO A 96 1.67 1.25 10.61
N VAL A 97 1.26 2.53 10.53
CA VAL A 97 0.00 3.05 11.09
C VAL A 97 -1.17 2.73 10.18
N PHE A 98 -0.98 2.79 8.85
CA PHE A 98 -2.03 2.42 7.90
C PHE A 98 -2.38 0.92 7.96
N ASN A 99 -1.41 0.07 8.30
CA ASN A 99 -1.62 -1.38 8.37
C ASN A 99 -2.80 -1.80 9.28
N PRO A 100 -2.82 -1.44 10.58
CA PRO A 100 -3.95 -1.76 11.46
C PRO A 100 -5.25 -1.06 11.02
N ILE A 101 -5.19 0.17 10.50
CA ILE A 101 -6.37 0.91 10.01
C ILE A 101 -7.04 0.16 8.86
N VAL A 102 -6.27 -0.23 7.85
CA VAL A 102 -6.76 -1.01 6.71
C VAL A 102 -7.38 -2.31 7.20
N CYS A 103 -6.69 -3.06 8.07
CA CYS A 103 -7.21 -4.29 8.66
C CYS A 103 -8.54 -4.10 9.40
N ILE A 104 -8.72 -3.02 10.17
CA ILE A 104 -9.98 -2.72 10.87
C ILE A 104 -11.10 -2.41 9.89
N ILE A 105 -10.81 -1.72 8.78
CA ILE A 105 -11.83 -1.34 7.80
C ILE A 105 -12.24 -2.54 6.93
N THR A 106 -11.29 -3.37 6.52
CA THR A 106 -11.52 -4.40 5.50
C THR A 106 -11.80 -5.79 6.08
N ASN A 107 -11.40 -6.06 7.33
CA ASN A 107 -11.51 -7.38 7.95
C ASN A 107 -12.49 -7.34 9.15
N LYS A 108 -13.72 -7.82 8.91
CA LYS A 108 -14.82 -7.79 9.90
C LYS A 108 -14.49 -8.51 11.22
N PRO A 109 -14.00 -9.77 11.25
CA PRO A 109 -13.65 -10.41 12.51
C PRO A 109 -12.50 -9.71 13.24
N TYR A 110 -11.55 -9.12 12.52
CA TYR A 110 -10.49 -8.32 13.13
C TYR A 110 -11.06 -7.05 13.79
N LYS A 111 -11.96 -6.34 13.09
CA LYS A 111 -12.68 -5.18 13.64
C LYS A 111 -13.44 -5.54 14.92
N GLU A 112 -14.19 -6.64 14.91
CA GLU A 112 -14.97 -7.09 16.06
C GLU A 112 -14.05 -7.45 17.24
N ALA A 113 -12.93 -8.13 16.99
CA ALA A 113 -11.95 -8.45 18.02
C ALA A 113 -11.35 -7.18 18.67
N VAL A 114 -10.99 -6.17 17.86
CA VAL A 114 -10.46 -4.89 18.35
C VAL A 114 -11.52 -4.13 19.16
N LEU A 115 -12.74 -3.99 18.63
CA LEU A 115 -13.82 -3.29 19.32
C LEU A 115 -14.24 -3.96 20.62
N ASN A 116 -14.27 -5.30 20.65
CA ASN A 116 -14.59 -6.04 21.86
C ASN A 116 -13.51 -5.82 22.94
N ARG A 117 -12.22 -5.81 22.58
CA ARG A 117 -11.14 -5.48 23.53
C ARG A 117 -11.26 -4.06 24.07
N LEU A 118 -11.60 -3.09 23.21
CA LEU A 118 -11.80 -1.70 23.63
C LEU A 118 -13.00 -1.52 24.58
N ARG A 119 -14.04 -2.35 24.45
CA ARG A 119 -15.20 -2.37 25.35
C ARG A 119 -14.93 -3.03 26.70
N ILE A 120 -13.94 -3.92 26.78
CA ILE A 120 -13.63 -4.69 28.00
C ILE A 120 -12.73 -3.89 28.97
N HIS A 121 -12.33 -2.65 28.67
CA HIS A 121 -11.81 -1.76 29.69
C HIS A 121 -12.97 -1.12 30.45
N PRO A 122 -13.29 -1.55 31.68
CA PRO A 122 -14.18 -0.78 32.55
C PRO A 122 -13.37 0.44 33.02
N GLN A 123 -14.00 1.60 32.97
CA GLN A 123 -13.62 2.72 33.82
C GLN A 123 -13.90 2.37 35.28
#